data_AF-A0A5Q4GNX3-F1
#
_entry.id   AF-A0A5Q4GNX3-F1
#
_cell.length_a   1.000
_cell.length_b   1.000
_cell.length_c   1.000
_cell.angle_alpha   90.00
_cell.angle_beta   90.00
_cell.angle_gamma   90.00
#
_symmetry.space_group_name_H-M   'P 1'
#
loop_
_entity.id
_entity.type
_entity.pdbx_description
1 polymer ?
#
loop_
_entity_poly.entity_id
_entity_poly.type
_entity_poly.pdbx_seq_one_letter_code
_entity_poly.pdbx_strand_id
1 'polypeptide(L)'
;MSLNGITSAYQQGSGQWFKCDWSTHFGRSGLDLNGLESSQATLLARATAGRESADWRAAAQWLREIEDAAQQAELEAHMAVHLATSGRLSDALRHAQRAVELSAAYPRGRTWEPLRTAIARSLGACSHTESRSWPST
;
A
#
# COMPACT_ATOMS: atom_id res chain seq x y z
N MET A 1 9.66 1.05 -21.03
CA MET A 1 8.41 0.28 -20.82
C MET A 1 7.26 1.29 -20.90
N SER A 2 6.21 1.01 -21.67
CA SER A 2 5.12 1.97 -21.92
C SER A 2 4.32 2.28 -20.64
N LEU A 3 3.69 3.46 -20.58
CA LEU A 3 2.70 3.88 -19.58
C LEU A 3 1.67 2.80 -19.21
N ASN A 4 1.38 1.88 -20.15
CA ASN A 4 0.53 0.71 -19.95
C ASN A 4 1.03 -0.21 -18.83
N GLY A 5 2.35 -0.38 -18.67
CA GLY A 5 2.92 -1.20 -17.60
C GLY A 5 2.77 -0.59 -16.21
N ILE A 6 2.85 0.74 -16.10
CA ILE A 6 2.63 1.47 -14.84
C ILE A 6 1.14 1.38 -14.45
N THR A 7 0.25 1.62 -15.41
CA THR A 7 -1.20 1.54 -15.19
C THR A 7 -1.65 0.13 -14.79
N SER A 8 -1.13 -0.90 -15.46
CA SER A 8 -1.42 -2.30 -15.13
C SER A 8 -0.92 -2.67 -13.73
N ALA A 9 0.27 -2.23 -13.33
CA ALA A 9 0.78 -2.47 -11.99
C ALA A 9 -0.05 -1.78 -10.89
N TYR A 10 -0.56 -0.57 -11.16
CA TYR A 10 -1.50 0.10 -10.25
C TYR A 10 -2.82 -0.67 -10.13
N GLN A 11 -3.41 -1.08 -11.25
CA GLN A 11 -4.67 -1.86 -11.25
C GLN A 11 -4.52 -3.19 -10.50
N GLN A 12 -3.35 -3.83 -10.57
CA GLN A 12 -3.07 -5.05 -9.83
C GLN A 12 -2.97 -4.82 -8.32
N GLY A 13 -2.48 -3.65 -7.88
CA GLY A 13 -2.32 -3.34 -6.46
C GLY A 13 -3.58 -2.73 -5.82
N SER A 14 -4.36 -1.99 -6.59
CA SER A 14 -5.56 -1.30 -6.12
C SER A 14 -6.57 -2.28 -5.52
N GLY A 15 -7.11 -1.92 -4.35
CA GLY A 15 -8.07 -2.73 -3.61
C GLY A 15 -7.55 -4.08 -3.06
N GLN A 16 -6.27 -4.43 -3.25
CA GLN A 16 -5.73 -5.70 -2.75
C GLN A 16 -5.44 -5.68 -1.25
N TRP A 17 -5.17 -4.51 -0.68
CA TRP A 17 -4.89 -4.34 0.74
C TRP A 17 -5.74 -3.20 1.28
N PHE A 18 -6.69 -3.53 2.16
CA PHE A 18 -7.57 -2.57 2.82
C PHE A 18 -7.94 -2.99 4.26
N LYS A 19 -7.57 -4.20 4.68
CA LYS A 19 -7.86 -4.76 6.01
C LYS A 19 -6.80 -5.79 6.42
N CYS A 20 -6.92 -6.32 7.63
CA CYS A 20 -6.14 -7.48 8.05
C CYS A 20 -6.61 -8.73 7.28
N ASP A 21 -5.72 -9.38 6.53
CA ASP A 21 -6.00 -10.60 5.76
C ASP A 21 -5.10 -11.80 6.17
N TRP A 22 -4.50 -11.71 7.35
CA TRP A 22 -3.63 -12.72 7.94
C TRP A 22 -4.09 -13.08 9.35
N SER A 23 -3.78 -14.30 9.78
CA SER A 23 -4.09 -14.75 11.14
C SER A 23 -3.26 -14.03 12.19
N THR A 24 -3.90 -13.65 13.29
CA THR A 24 -3.25 -12.98 14.41
C THR A 24 -3.46 -13.73 15.73
N HIS A 25 -2.64 -13.39 16.72
CA HIS A 25 -2.88 -13.72 18.12
C HIS A 25 -2.83 -12.42 18.93
N PHE A 26 -3.92 -11.66 18.88
CA PHE A 26 -3.97 -10.29 19.40
C PHE A 26 -4.46 -10.23 20.85
N GLY A 27 -3.79 -9.43 21.66
CA GLY A 27 -4.14 -9.26 23.07
C GLY A 27 -3.89 -10.52 23.91
N ARG A 28 -4.47 -10.56 25.11
CA ARG A 28 -4.32 -11.71 26.03
C ARG A 28 -5.36 -12.79 25.80
N SER A 29 -6.48 -12.44 25.18
CA SER A 29 -7.50 -13.38 24.71
C SER A 29 -7.10 -14.08 23.41
N GLY A 30 -6.00 -13.68 22.77
CA GLY A 30 -5.48 -14.36 21.58
C GLY A 30 -6.37 -14.22 20.34
N LEU A 31 -6.94 -13.04 20.14
CA LEU A 31 -7.93 -12.78 19.10
C LEU A 31 -7.33 -12.96 17.71
N ASP A 32 -8.05 -13.68 16.84
CA ASP A 32 -7.76 -13.72 15.41
C ASP A 32 -8.54 -12.61 14.71
N LEU A 33 -7.79 -11.69 14.09
CA LEU A 33 -8.30 -10.51 13.42
C LEU A 33 -8.37 -10.68 11.90
N ASN A 34 -8.07 -11.88 11.40
CA ASN A 34 -8.11 -12.18 9.99
C ASN A 34 -9.49 -11.88 9.38
N GLY A 35 -9.49 -11.00 8.38
CA GLY A 35 -10.67 -10.60 7.63
C GLY A 35 -11.55 -9.57 8.32
N LEU A 36 -11.19 -9.13 9.54
CA LEU A 36 -11.97 -8.17 10.32
C LEU A 36 -11.60 -6.71 10.01
N GLU A 37 -12.60 -5.86 10.15
CA GLU A 37 -12.50 -4.39 10.14
C GLU A 37 -12.58 -3.80 11.54
N SER A 38 -12.08 -2.57 11.71
CA SER A 38 -12.14 -1.81 12.97
C SER A 38 -13.58 -1.61 13.46
N SER A 39 -14.52 -1.45 12.51
CA SER A 39 -15.95 -1.33 12.78
C SER A 39 -16.53 -2.60 13.42
N GLN A 40 -16.15 -3.77 12.91
CA GLN A 40 -16.57 -5.08 13.40
C GLN A 40 -15.98 -5.36 14.78
N ALA A 41 -14.68 -5.09 14.96
CA ALA A 41 -14.03 -5.20 16.28
C ALA A 41 -14.66 -4.27 17.33
N THR A 42 -15.12 -3.07 16.92
CA THR A 42 -15.88 -2.16 17.80
C THR A 42 -17.21 -2.77 18.24
N LEU A 43 -17.92 -3.47 17.35
CA LEU A 43 -19.16 -4.16 17.71
C LEU A 43 -18.90 -5.31 18.68
N LEU A 44 -17.85 -6.10 18.44
CA LEU A 44 -17.43 -7.20 19.33
C LEU A 44 -17.03 -6.69 20.72
N ALA A 45 -16.34 -5.55 20.79
CA ALA A 45 -16.01 -4.89 22.05
C ALA A 45 -17.25 -4.51 22.88
N ARG A 46 -18.36 -4.14 22.23
CA ARG A 46 -19.63 -3.79 22.89
C ARG A 46 -20.44 -5.02 23.28
N ALA A 47 -20.29 -6.11 22.53
CA ALA A 47 -20.99 -7.38 22.77
C ALA A 47 -20.32 -8.25 23.84
N THR A 48 -19.06 -7.98 24.18
CA THR A 48 -18.26 -8.73 25.15
C THR A 48 -18.05 -7.95 26.44
N ALA A 49 -17.55 -8.60 27.48
CA ALA A 49 -17.32 -8.00 28.79
C ALA A 49 -15.88 -8.24 29.30
N GLY A 50 -15.50 -7.48 30.32
CA GLY A 50 -14.22 -7.67 31.02
C GLY A 50 -13.01 -7.58 30.10
N ARG A 51 -12.10 -8.54 30.24
CA ARG A 51 -10.82 -8.58 29.50
C ARG A 51 -11.02 -8.66 28.00
N GLU A 52 -11.96 -9.50 27.55
CA GLU A 52 -12.20 -9.69 26.12
C GLU A 52 -12.68 -8.39 25.46
N SER A 53 -13.57 -7.65 26.12
CA SER A 53 -13.99 -6.32 25.66
C SER A 53 -12.83 -5.32 25.56
N ALA A 54 -11.87 -5.38 26.49
CA ALA A 54 -10.68 -4.52 26.44
C ALA A 54 -9.76 -4.91 25.27
N ASP A 55 -9.53 -6.20 25.05
CA ASP A 55 -8.73 -6.70 23.92
C ASP A 55 -9.40 -6.37 22.57
N TRP A 56 -10.72 -6.48 22.46
CA TRP A 56 -11.46 -6.06 21.27
C TRP A 56 -11.38 -4.56 20.99
N ARG A 57 -11.36 -3.70 22.03
CA ARG A 57 -11.15 -2.25 21.85
C ARG A 57 -9.76 -1.94 21.32
N ALA A 58 -8.74 -2.59 21.86
CA ALA A 58 -7.37 -2.45 21.37
C ALA A 58 -7.24 -2.99 19.94
N ALA A 59 -7.90 -4.11 19.62
CA ALA A 59 -7.93 -4.66 18.26
C ALA A 59 -8.60 -3.69 17.28
N ALA A 60 -9.71 -3.04 17.67
CA ALA A 60 -10.38 -2.05 16.83
C ALA A 60 -9.48 -0.84 16.52
N GLN A 61 -8.69 -0.38 17.49
CA GLN A 61 -7.72 0.70 17.28
C GLN A 61 -6.62 0.27 16.30
N TRP A 62 -6.03 -0.92 16.52
CA TRP A 62 -4.98 -1.43 15.65
C TRP A 62 -5.47 -1.71 14.22
N LEU A 63 -6.67 -2.26 14.05
CA LEU A 63 -7.29 -2.45 12.73
C LEU A 63 -7.52 -1.13 12.01
N ARG A 64 -7.89 -0.06 12.73
CA ARG A 64 -8.03 1.27 12.15
C ARG A 64 -6.71 1.81 11.63
N GLU A 65 -5.61 1.59 12.35
CA GLU A 65 -4.27 1.97 11.88
C GLU A 65 -3.90 1.25 10.57
N ILE A 66 -4.25 -0.04 10.44
CA ILE A 66 -4.07 -0.79 9.20
C ILE A 66 -4.91 -0.20 8.05
N GLU A 67 -6.19 0.05 8.31
CA GLU A 67 -7.13 0.63 7.33
C GLU A 67 -6.64 2.00 6.83
N ASP A 68 -6.22 2.87 7.75
CA ASP A 68 -5.71 4.21 7.45
C ASP A 68 -4.39 4.12 6.65
N ALA A 69 -3.48 3.21 7.03
CA ALA A 69 -2.22 2.99 6.29
C ALA A 69 -2.48 2.45 4.87
N ALA A 70 -3.44 1.54 4.72
CA ALA A 70 -3.85 1.01 3.43
C ALA A 70 -4.42 2.09 2.51
N GLN A 71 -5.32 2.93 3.04
CA GLN A 71 -5.87 4.06 2.30
C GLN A 71 -4.78 5.06 1.88
N GLN A 72 -3.86 5.39 2.79
CA GLN A 72 -2.76 6.30 2.49
C GLN A 72 -1.82 5.72 1.42
N ALA A 73 -1.53 4.41 1.47
CA ALA A 73 -0.69 3.76 0.48
C ALA A 73 -1.32 3.78 -0.92
N GLU A 74 -2.64 3.58 -1.00
CA GLU A 74 -3.38 3.67 -2.26
C GLU A 74 -3.40 5.09 -2.81
N LEU A 75 -3.54 6.11 -1.95
CA LEU A 75 -3.43 7.51 -2.36
C LEU A 75 -2.04 7.83 -2.94
N GLU A 76 -0.97 7.41 -2.26
CA GLU A 76 0.41 7.57 -2.73
C GLU A 76 0.62 6.83 -4.08
N ALA A 77 0.08 5.63 -4.24
CA ALA A 77 0.13 4.88 -5.49
C ALA A 77 -0.62 5.59 -6.63
N HIS A 78 -1.81 6.14 -6.36
CA HIS A 78 -2.57 6.93 -7.32
C HIS A 78 -1.79 8.18 -7.77
N MET A 79 -1.18 8.90 -6.82
CA MET A 79 -0.33 10.06 -7.12
C MET A 79 0.88 9.67 -7.98
N ALA A 80 1.49 8.52 -7.71
CA ALA A 80 2.60 8.01 -8.51
C ALA A 80 2.21 7.80 -9.98
N VAL A 81 1.03 7.20 -10.23
CA VAL A 81 0.52 7.02 -11.60
C VAL A 81 0.24 8.37 -12.27
N HIS A 82 -0.44 9.28 -11.57
CA HIS A 82 -0.76 10.61 -12.10
C HIS A 82 0.48 11.42 -12.50
N LEU A 83 1.54 11.35 -11.68
CA LEU A 83 2.80 12.01 -11.99
C LEU A 83 3.55 11.32 -13.14
N ALA A 84 3.50 9.99 -13.21
CA ALA A 84 4.12 9.24 -14.29
C ALA A 84 3.43 9.50 -15.64
N THR A 85 2.10 9.61 -15.69
CA THR A 85 1.35 9.98 -16.91
C THR A 85 1.65 11.41 -17.35
N SER A 86 2.03 12.28 -16.42
CA SER A 86 2.47 13.65 -16.68
C SER A 86 3.98 13.77 -17.00
N GLY A 87 4.69 12.64 -17.14
CA GLY A 87 6.14 12.61 -17.44
C GLY A 87 7.06 12.91 -16.26
N ARG A 88 6.53 13.17 -15.06
CA ARG A 88 7.30 13.48 -13.83
C ARG A 88 7.75 12.21 -13.13
N LEU A 89 8.57 11.40 -13.81
CA LEU A 89 8.94 10.05 -13.36
C LEU A 89 9.72 10.01 -12.03
N SER A 90 10.57 11.00 -11.74
CA SER A 90 11.30 11.06 -10.46
C SER A 90 10.37 11.29 -9.27
N ASP A 91 9.40 12.20 -9.42
CA ASP A 91 8.38 12.43 -8.39
C ASP A 91 7.46 11.21 -8.25
N ALA A 92 7.06 10.61 -9.38
CA ALA A 92 6.27 9.39 -9.39
C ALA A 92 6.96 8.26 -8.61
N LEU A 93 8.28 8.10 -8.77
CA LEU A 93 9.04 7.08 -8.06
C LEU A 93 9.02 7.31 -6.54
N ARG A 94 9.14 8.56 -6.10
CA ARG A 94 9.05 8.93 -4.68
C ARG A 94 7.70 8.58 -4.07
N HIS A 95 6.61 8.87 -4.78
CA HIS A 95 5.27 8.50 -4.34
C HIS A 95 5.07 6.98 -4.30
N ALA A 96 5.57 6.25 -5.30
CA ALA A 96 5.53 4.78 -5.29
C ALA A 96 6.37 4.16 -4.17
N GLN A 97 7.50 4.76 -3.78
CA GLN A 97 8.29 4.34 -2.63
C GLN A 97 7.52 4.50 -1.33
N ARG A 98 6.84 5.63 -1.12
CA ARG A 98 6.00 5.83 0.07
C ARG A 98 4.87 4.82 0.17
N ALA A 99 4.21 4.50 -0.95
CA ALA A 99 3.19 3.46 -0.98
C ALA A 99 3.75 2.10 -0.50
N VAL A 100 4.96 1.74 -0.94
CA VAL A 100 5.65 0.52 -0.49
C VAL A 100 6.04 0.59 0.98
N GLU A 101 6.56 1.72 1.46
CA GLU A 101 6.95 1.90 2.86
C GLU A 101 5.77 1.74 3.82
N LEU A 102 4.61 2.32 3.47
CA LEU A 102 3.38 2.20 4.24
C LEU A 102 2.89 0.75 4.32
N SER A 103 2.95 0.02 3.21
CA SER A 103 2.50 -1.36 3.18
C SER A 103 3.53 -2.33 3.80
N ALA A 104 4.83 -2.03 3.72
CA ALA A 104 5.89 -2.92 4.22
C ALA A 104 5.86 -3.17 5.74
N ALA A 105 5.16 -2.32 6.51
CA ALA A 105 4.93 -2.51 7.93
C ALA A 105 4.02 -3.72 8.25
N TYR A 106 3.32 -4.28 7.25
CA TYR A 106 2.30 -5.31 7.45
C TYR A 106 2.60 -6.61 6.69
N PRO A 107 2.27 -7.77 7.26
CA PRO A 107 2.32 -9.04 6.54
C PRO A 107 1.49 -8.94 5.25
N ARG A 108 2.10 -9.27 4.11
CA ARG A 108 1.55 -9.15 2.74
C ARG A 108 1.44 -7.74 2.15
N GLY A 109 1.91 -6.69 2.83
CA GLY A 109 1.96 -5.35 2.25
C GLY A 109 3.12 -5.14 1.26
N ARG A 110 3.32 -6.05 0.32
CA ARG A 110 4.19 -5.85 -0.86
C ARG A 110 3.40 -5.53 -2.13
N THR A 111 2.14 -5.14 -1.96
CA THR A 111 1.18 -4.82 -3.02
C THR A 111 1.71 -3.81 -4.03
N TRP A 112 2.47 -2.81 -3.58
CA TRP A 112 2.91 -1.68 -4.41
C TRP A 112 4.30 -1.84 -5.03
N GLU A 113 4.99 -2.95 -4.75
CA GLU A 113 6.34 -3.22 -5.27
C GLU A 113 6.40 -3.35 -6.81
N PRO A 114 5.39 -3.97 -7.48
CA PRO A 114 5.31 -3.97 -8.94
C PRO A 114 5.19 -2.55 -9.53
N LEU A 115 4.42 -1.66 -8.90
CA LEU A 115 4.24 -0.27 -9.34
C LEU A 115 5.55 0.51 -9.25
N ARG A 116 6.22 0.45 -8.09
CA ARG A 116 7.54 1.05 -7.87
C ARG A 116 8.55 0.59 -8.92
N THR A 117 8.57 -0.72 -9.19
CA THR A 117 9.48 -1.33 -10.17
C THR A 117 9.18 -0.86 -11.60
N ALA A 118 7.91 -0.77 -11.98
CA ALA A 118 7.51 -0.30 -13.31
C ALA A 118 7.95 1.15 -13.55
N ILE A 119 7.76 2.04 -12.55
CA ILE A 119 8.16 3.44 -12.64
C ILE A 119 9.70 3.57 -12.70
N ALA A 120 10.44 2.85 -11.85
CA ALA A 120 11.89 2.86 -11.84
C ALA A 120 12.49 2.44 -13.19
N ARG A 121 11.94 1.40 -13.83
CA ARG A 121 12.35 0.97 -15.16
C ARG A 121 12.09 2.03 -16.23
N SER A 122 10.96 2.72 -16.16
CA SER A 122 10.64 3.80 -17.10
C SER A 122 11.59 4.99 -16.94
N LEU A 123 11.92 5.37 -15.71
CA LEU A 123 12.90 6.42 -15.44
C LEU A 123 14.28 6.07 -15.99
N GLY A 124 14.74 4.83 -15.78
CA GLY A 124 16.02 4.34 -16.32
C GLY A 124 16.06 4.29 -17.85
N ALA A 125 14.94 4.02 -18.52
CA ALA A 125 14.88 4.02 -19.98
C ALA A 125 14.97 5.43 -20.59
N CYS A 126 14.37 6.44 -19.95
CA CYS A 126 14.45 7.83 -20.39
C CYS A 126 15.87 8.37 -20.30
N SER A 127 16.61 8.09 -19.22
CA SER A 127 17.99 8.57 -19.05
C SER A 127 18.97 8.00 -20.08
N HIS A 128 18.73 6.77 -20.56
CA HIS A 128 19.55 6.14 -21.61
C HIS A 128 19.28 6.68 -23.02
N THR A 129 18.08 7.22 -23.27
CA THR A 129 17.70 7.77 -24.57
C THR A 129 18.32 9.15 -24.77
N GLU A 130 18.33 9.98 -23.72
CA GLU A 130 18.95 11.32 -23.72
C GLU A 130 20.49 11.27 -23.91
N SER A 131 21.13 10.21 -23.43
CA SER A 131 22.58 10.02 -23.57
C SER A 131 23.03 9.61 -24.99
N ARG A 132 22.11 9.14 -25.84
CA ARG A 132 22.43 8.69 -27.22
C ARG A 132 22.25 9.77 -28.29
N SER A 133 21.72 10.94 -27.94
CA SER A 133 21.51 12.06 -28.86
C SER A 133 22.67 13.06 -28.78
N TRP A 134 23.83 12.69 -29.32
CA TRP A 134 24.88 13.64 -29.67
C TRP A 134 25.19 13.51 -31.17
N PRO A 135 24.99 14.56 -31.99
CA PRO A 135 25.49 14.56 -33.35
C PRO A 135 26.99 14.90 -33.32
N SER A 136 27.83 13.95 -33.73
CA SER A 136 29.21 14.25 -34.13
C SER A 136 29.15 15.18 -35.34
N THR A 137 29.62 16.42 -35.18
CA THR A 137 29.98 17.30 -36.29
C THR A 137 31.49 17.39 -36.34
#